data_AF-A0A5M9KX23-F1
#
_entry.id   AF-A0A5M9KX23-F1
#
_cell.length_a   1.000
_cell.length_b   1.000
_cell.length_c   1.000
_cell.angle_alpha   90.00
_cell.angle_beta   90.00
_cell.angle_gamma   90.00
#
_symmetry.space_group_name_H-M   'P 1'
#
loop_
_entity.id
_entity.type
_entity.pdbx_description
1 polymer ?
#
loop_
_entity_poly.entity_id
_entity_poly.type
_entity_poly.pdbx_seq_one_letter_code
_entity_poly.pdbx_strand_id
1 'polypeptide(L)'
;MDDKVKYLLSLRAVRERAKLVGEAADAGKLTHFDVHEERLDVAAEYVKRVIERDFGPANYHTIPPHGRWQHFDVGRIPRIGALLEEWKKFGCDDLESTRRLIDLFFVSVLLDAGAGDHWRYVEPRTETKYERSEGIAVASLYLFREGAFRSGGEMAAGRGMCVDGEF
;
A
#
# COMPACT_ATOMS: atom_id res chain seq x y z
N MET A 1 -9.94 -25.77 -8.67
CA MET A 1 -10.53 -24.62 -7.96
C MET A 1 -12.04 -24.70 -8.11
N ASP A 2 -12.78 -24.62 -7.00
CA ASP A 2 -14.26 -24.59 -6.97
C ASP A 2 -14.80 -23.48 -7.89
N ASP A 3 -15.87 -23.76 -8.63
CA ASP A 3 -16.50 -22.80 -9.55
C ASP A 3 -17.02 -21.55 -8.83
N LYS A 4 -17.42 -21.66 -7.55
CA LYS A 4 -17.74 -20.51 -6.70
C LYS A 4 -16.53 -19.62 -6.48
N VAL A 5 -15.36 -20.23 -6.24
CA VAL A 5 -14.10 -19.49 -6.05
C VAL A 5 -13.67 -18.84 -7.36
N LYS A 6 -13.77 -19.54 -8.50
CA LYS A 6 -13.51 -18.94 -9.82
C LYS A 6 -14.41 -17.75 -10.10
N TYR A 7 -15.69 -17.85 -9.74
CA TYR A 7 -16.62 -16.74 -9.85
C TYR A 7 -16.17 -15.55 -9.00
N LEU A 8 -15.92 -15.75 -7.69
CA LEU A 8 -15.54 -14.67 -6.77
C LEU A 8 -14.26 -13.94 -7.19
N LEU A 9 -13.30 -14.65 -7.80
CA LEU A 9 -12.05 -14.07 -8.30
C LEU A 9 -12.16 -13.45 -9.71
N SER A 10 -13.36 -13.38 -10.29
CA SER A 10 -13.57 -12.85 -11.64
C SER A 10 -13.98 -11.37 -11.64
N LEU A 11 -13.61 -10.64 -12.71
CA LEU A 11 -14.11 -9.28 -12.96
C LEU A 11 -15.64 -9.21 -13.06
N ARG A 12 -16.27 -10.32 -13.47
CA ARG A 12 -17.73 -10.44 -13.53
C ARG A 12 -18.33 -10.32 -12.14
N ALA A 13 -17.81 -11.06 -11.16
CA ALA A 13 -18.29 -10.96 -9.78
C ALA A 13 -18.11 -9.55 -9.23
N VAL A 14 -16.98 -8.89 -9.50
CA VAL A 14 -16.77 -7.48 -9.09
C VAL A 14 -17.87 -6.56 -9.62
N ARG A 15 -18.18 -6.63 -10.93
CA ARG A 15 -19.24 -5.80 -11.54
C ARG A 15 -20.62 -6.11 -11.00
N GLU A 16 -20.97 -7.40 -10.92
CA GLU A 16 -22.28 -7.83 -10.42
C GLU A 16 -22.48 -7.41 -8.96
N ARG A 17 -21.45 -7.58 -8.11
CA ARG A 17 -21.53 -7.18 -6.69
C ARG A 17 -21.55 -5.66 -6.51
N ALA A 18 -20.74 -4.91 -7.25
CA ALA A 18 -20.74 -3.45 -7.19
C ALA A 18 -22.09 -2.88 -7.65
N LYS A 19 -22.73 -3.49 -8.66
CA LYS A 19 -24.06 -3.06 -9.13
C LYS A 19 -25.11 -3.12 -8.04
N LEU A 20 -25.10 -4.15 -7.19
CA LEU A 20 -26.04 -4.26 -6.06
C LEU A 20 -25.90 -3.08 -5.08
N VAL A 21 -24.66 -2.62 -4.85
CA VAL A 21 -24.40 -1.46 -3.99
C VAL A 21 -24.86 -0.17 -4.66
N GLY A 22 -24.63 -0.03 -5.98
CA GLY A 22 -25.13 1.12 -6.77
C GLY A 22 -26.65 1.20 -6.77
N GLU A 23 -27.35 0.11 -7.05
CA GLU A 23 -28.82 0.07 -7.02
C GLU A 23 -29.39 0.38 -5.61
N ALA A 24 -28.67 0.01 -4.55
CA ALA A 24 -29.03 0.40 -3.19
C ALA A 24 -28.79 1.89 -2.93
N ALA A 25 -27.75 2.48 -3.52
CA ALA A 25 -27.47 3.91 -3.46
C ALA A 25 -28.56 4.72 -4.15
N ASP A 26 -28.91 4.35 -5.39
CA ASP A 26 -29.94 5.01 -6.20
C ASP A 26 -31.31 4.97 -5.50
N ALA A 27 -31.57 3.87 -4.77
CA ALA A 27 -32.81 3.69 -4.02
C ALA A 27 -32.81 4.36 -2.63
N GLY A 28 -31.73 5.04 -2.22
CA GLY A 28 -31.60 5.65 -0.89
C GLY A 28 -31.62 4.62 0.26
N LYS A 29 -31.09 3.42 0.03
CA LYS A 29 -31.14 2.29 0.97
C LYS A 29 -29.80 1.99 1.65
N LEU A 30 -28.83 2.89 1.48
CA LEU A 30 -27.53 2.78 2.15
C LEU A 30 -27.65 3.13 3.63
N THR A 31 -26.79 2.53 4.46
CA THR A 31 -26.88 2.67 5.92
C THR A 31 -26.12 3.90 6.46
N HIS A 32 -25.01 4.28 5.83
CA HIS A 32 -24.05 5.23 6.40
C HIS A 32 -23.79 6.47 5.53
N PHE A 33 -24.23 6.46 4.27
CA PHE A 33 -23.97 7.54 3.32
C PHE A 33 -25.11 7.63 2.31
N ASP A 34 -25.43 8.85 1.90
CA ASP A 34 -26.32 9.13 0.77
C ASP A 34 -25.47 9.51 -0.44
N VAL A 35 -25.92 9.11 -1.63
CA VAL A 35 -25.24 9.45 -2.89
C VAL A 35 -26.07 10.47 -3.64
N HIS A 36 -25.45 11.63 -3.90
CA HIS A 36 -26.02 12.72 -4.67
C HIS A 36 -25.30 12.79 -6.02
N GLU A 37 -25.77 12.01 -7.00
CA GLU A 37 -25.14 11.96 -8.33
C GLU A 37 -25.09 13.33 -8.99
N GLU A 38 -26.09 14.17 -8.77
CA GLU A 38 -26.19 15.53 -9.29
C GLU A 38 -25.10 16.47 -8.76
N ARG A 39 -24.37 16.06 -7.72
CA ARG A 39 -23.28 16.82 -7.10
C ARG A 39 -21.89 16.30 -7.45
N LEU A 40 -21.77 15.23 -8.24
CA LEU A 40 -20.46 14.67 -8.61
C LEU A 40 -19.60 15.70 -9.34
N ASP A 41 -20.19 16.52 -10.23
CA ASP A 41 -19.47 17.59 -10.92
C ASP A 41 -18.90 18.64 -9.95
N VAL A 42 -19.65 18.97 -8.89
CA VAL A 42 -19.22 19.91 -7.86
C VAL A 42 -18.03 19.34 -7.08
N ALA A 43 -18.07 18.05 -6.74
CA ALA A 43 -16.98 17.36 -6.07
C ALA A 43 -15.73 17.29 -6.97
N ALA A 44 -15.90 16.97 -8.25
CA ALA A 44 -14.81 16.93 -9.22
C ALA A 44 -14.15 18.31 -9.39
N GLU A 45 -14.94 19.38 -9.54
CA GLU A 45 -14.42 20.75 -9.66
C GLU A 45 -13.76 21.22 -8.35
N TYR A 46 -14.22 20.76 -7.19
CA TYR A 46 -13.54 21.02 -5.92
C TYR A 46 -12.15 20.38 -5.89
N VAL A 47 -12.05 19.09 -6.20
CA VAL A 47 -10.76 18.36 -6.22
C VAL A 47 -9.81 18.99 -7.25
N LYS A 48 -10.30 19.31 -8.44
CA LYS A 48 -9.53 20.02 -9.46
C LYS A 48 -8.97 21.34 -8.93
N ARG A 49 -9.81 22.19 -8.32
CA ARG A 49 -9.36 23.47 -7.75
C ARG A 49 -8.30 23.30 -6.66
N VAL A 50 -8.36 22.24 -5.86
CA VAL A 50 -7.30 21.95 -4.86
C VAL A 50 -5.98 21.63 -5.57
N ILE A 51 -6.01 20.79 -6.61
CA ILE A 51 -4.82 20.46 -7.41
C ILE A 51 -4.27 21.72 -8.10
N GLU A 52 -5.13 22.54 -8.71
CA GLU A 52 -4.74 23.78 -9.38
C GLU A 52 -4.14 24.80 -8.41
N ARG A 53 -4.71 24.95 -7.21
CA ARG A 53 -4.20 25.84 -6.17
C ARG A 53 -2.79 25.45 -5.73
N ASP A 54 -2.54 24.16 -5.52
CA ASP A 54 -1.30 23.67 -4.92
C ASP A 54 -0.19 23.46 -5.96
N PHE A 55 -0.54 23.14 -7.21
CA PHE A 55 0.43 22.74 -8.25
C PHE A 55 0.21 23.44 -9.60
N GLY A 56 -0.89 24.13 -9.82
CA GLY A 56 -1.25 24.64 -11.14
C GLY A 56 -0.73 26.04 -11.48
N PRO A 57 -0.70 26.40 -12.78
CA PRO A 57 -0.67 25.49 -13.94
C PRO A 57 0.76 25.00 -14.27
N ALA A 58 1.79 25.62 -13.70
CA ALA A 58 3.18 25.40 -14.09
C ALA A 58 3.84 24.16 -13.45
N ASN A 59 3.31 23.71 -12.31
CA ASN A 59 3.99 22.76 -11.42
C ASN A 59 3.25 21.42 -11.27
N TYR A 60 2.35 21.06 -12.18
CA TYR A 60 1.69 19.73 -12.11
C TYR A 60 2.68 18.57 -12.13
N HIS A 61 3.84 18.75 -12.76
CA HIS A 61 4.92 17.78 -12.78
C HIS A 61 5.60 17.57 -11.42
N THR A 62 5.33 18.42 -10.42
CA THR A 62 5.85 18.30 -9.05
C THR A 62 4.86 17.64 -8.09
N ILE A 63 3.67 17.25 -8.57
CA ILE A 63 2.72 16.46 -7.78
C ILE A 63 3.45 15.19 -7.32
N PRO A 64 3.60 14.98 -5.99
CA PRO A 64 4.34 13.85 -5.49
C PRO A 64 3.59 12.57 -5.87
N PRO A 65 4.30 11.50 -6.27
CA PRO A 65 3.67 10.20 -6.40
C PRO A 65 3.05 9.81 -5.05
N HIS A 66 1.88 9.17 -5.09
CA HIS A 66 1.23 8.63 -3.91
C HIS A 66 1.10 7.11 -4.07
N GLY A 67 1.44 6.40 -3.00
CA GLY A 67 1.37 4.95 -2.94
C GLY A 67 1.96 4.42 -1.65
N ARG A 68 2.14 3.10 -1.61
CA ARG A 68 2.67 2.42 -0.42
C ARG A 68 4.06 2.92 -0.01
N TRP A 69 4.87 3.36 -0.96
CA TRP A 69 6.21 3.90 -0.70
C TRP A 69 6.18 5.01 0.36
N GLN A 70 5.30 6.00 0.20
CA GLN A 70 5.24 7.17 1.08
C GLN A 70 4.86 6.80 2.51
N HIS A 71 4.12 5.70 2.73
CA HIS A 71 3.81 5.20 4.07
C HIS A 71 5.06 4.71 4.81
N PHE A 72 6.06 4.14 4.11
CA PHE A 72 7.32 3.76 4.75
C PHE A 72 8.15 4.96 5.19
N ASP A 73 7.94 6.12 4.57
CA ASP A 73 8.66 7.35 4.87
C ASP A 73 7.94 8.24 5.90
N VAL A 74 6.93 7.69 6.58
CA VAL A 74 6.19 8.37 7.67
C VAL A 74 7.16 8.90 8.73
N GLY A 75 6.88 10.10 9.24
CA GLY A 75 7.77 10.80 10.16
C GLY A 75 8.97 11.47 9.48
N ARG A 76 8.98 11.57 8.14
CA ARG A 76 10.08 12.15 7.33
C ARG A 76 11.39 11.38 7.46
N ILE A 77 11.29 10.07 7.63
CA ILE A 77 12.45 9.17 7.73
C ILE A 77 12.51 8.38 6.43
N PRO A 78 13.53 8.58 5.56
CA PRO A 78 13.58 7.96 4.22
C PRO A 78 13.99 6.48 4.30
N ARG A 79 13.11 5.62 4.82
CA ARG A 79 13.43 4.22 5.17
C ARG A 79 13.73 3.39 3.93
N ILE A 80 12.99 3.59 2.83
CA ILE A 80 13.22 2.86 1.58
C ILE A 80 14.50 3.33 0.91
N GLY A 81 14.76 4.65 0.90
CA GLY A 81 16.03 5.19 0.38
C GLY A 81 17.24 4.60 1.13
N ALA A 82 17.18 4.55 2.46
CA ALA A 82 18.23 3.95 3.27
C ALA A 82 18.43 2.44 2.98
N LEU A 83 17.33 1.71 2.74
CA LEU A 83 17.35 0.29 2.41
C LEU A 83 17.99 0.03 1.03
N LEU A 84 17.66 0.85 0.03
CA LEU A 84 18.26 0.76 -1.31
C LEU A 84 19.76 1.05 -1.28
N GLU A 85 20.18 2.09 -0.56
CA GLU A 85 21.60 2.41 -0.39
C GLU A 85 22.37 1.28 0.31
N GLU A 86 21.73 0.58 1.25
CA GLU A 86 22.30 -0.61 1.89
C GLU A 86 22.47 -1.75 0.89
N TRP A 87 21.45 -2.10 0.12
CA TRP A 87 21.53 -3.17 -0.88
C TRP A 87 22.57 -2.90 -1.95
N LYS A 88 22.67 -1.66 -2.41
CA LYS A 88 23.68 -1.24 -3.39
C LYS A 88 25.10 -1.46 -2.87
N LYS A 89 25.35 -1.19 -1.58
CA LYS A 89 26.65 -1.46 -0.93
C LYS A 89 27.00 -2.95 -0.91
N PHE A 90 25.99 -3.82 -0.87
CA PHE A 90 26.16 -5.27 -0.97
C PHE A 90 26.18 -5.79 -2.41
N GLY A 91 26.24 -4.92 -3.41
CA GLY A 91 26.32 -5.31 -4.82
C GLY A 91 24.99 -5.77 -5.42
N CYS A 92 23.86 -5.44 -4.79
CA CYS A 92 22.55 -5.68 -5.36
C CYS A 92 22.33 -4.77 -6.57
N ASP A 93 21.96 -5.35 -7.72
CA ASP A 93 21.61 -4.58 -8.90
C ASP A 93 20.18 -4.00 -8.80
N ASP A 94 19.83 -3.15 -9.77
CA ASP A 94 18.52 -2.47 -9.81
C ASP A 94 17.37 -3.46 -10.01
N LEU A 95 17.60 -4.57 -10.73
CA LEU A 95 16.58 -5.57 -11.00
C LEU A 95 16.21 -6.33 -9.72
N GLU A 96 17.21 -6.79 -8.98
CA GLU A 96 17.04 -7.48 -7.70
C GLU A 96 16.50 -6.52 -6.62
N SER A 97 16.97 -5.27 -6.59
CA SER A 97 16.40 -4.25 -5.70
C SER A 97 14.92 -4.04 -5.97
N THR A 98 14.52 -4.04 -7.25
CA THR A 98 13.11 -3.90 -7.65
C THR A 98 12.28 -5.11 -7.21
N ARG A 99 12.77 -6.34 -7.38
CA ARG A 99 12.08 -7.56 -6.90
C ARG A 99 11.84 -7.51 -5.40
N ARG A 100 12.87 -7.19 -4.62
CA ARG A 100 12.78 -7.07 -3.16
C ARG A 100 11.80 -5.98 -2.72
N LEU A 101 11.75 -4.85 -3.42
CA LEU A 101 10.75 -3.82 -3.16
C LEU A 101 9.33 -4.30 -3.46
N ILE A 102 9.14 -5.05 -4.55
CA ILE A 102 7.85 -5.64 -4.89
C ILE A 102 7.40 -6.58 -3.77
N ASP A 103 8.26 -7.48 -3.30
CA ASP A 103 7.94 -8.40 -2.21
C ASP A 103 7.57 -7.66 -0.92
N LEU A 104 8.36 -6.64 -0.56
CA LEU A 104 8.08 -5.77 0.59
C LEU A 104 6.70 -5.09 0.44
N PHE A 105 6.47 -4.44 -0.68
CA PHE A 105 5.30 -3.59 -0.89
C PHE A 105 4.03 -4.43 -1.01
N PHE A 106 4.12 -5.57 -1.69
CA PHE A 106 2.98 -6.46 -1.89
C PHE A 106 2.46 -6.99 -0.56
N VAL A 107 3.34 -7.55 0.28
CA VAL A 107 2.93 -8.04 1.61
C VAL A 107 2.44 -6.89 2.48
N SER A 108 3.11 -5.74 2.46
CA SER A 108 2.68 -4.55 3.21
C SER A 108 1.26 -4.09 2.84
N VAL A 109 0.92 -4.10 1.54
CA VAL A 109 -0.43 -3.77 1.06
C VAL A 109 -1.45 -4.80 1.51
N LEU A 110 -1.14 -6.10 1.46
CA LEU A 110 -2.07 -7.14 1.89
C LEU A 110 -2.36 -7.10 3.40
N LEU A 111 -1.36 -6.82 4.22
CA LEU A 111 -1.53 -6.68 5.67
C LEU A 111 -2.41 -5.48 6.04
N ASP A 112 -2.33 -4.41 5.25
CA ASP A 112 -3.13 -3.19 5.48
C ASP A 112 -4.63 -3.40 5.27
N ALA A 113 -5.01 -4.33 4.40
CA ALA A 113 -6.41 -4.65 4.13
C ALA A 113 -7.14 -5.31 5.33
N GLY A 114 -6.43 -5.75 6.37
CA GLY A 114 -7.00 -6.55 7.48
C GLY A 114 -6.76 -6.02 8.90
N ALA A 115 -5.98 -4.96 9.08
CA ALA A 115 -5.50 -4.58 10.42
C ALA A 115 -6.55 -3.85 11.29
N GLY A 116 -7.56 -3.23 10.70
CA GLY A 116 -8.56 -2.44 11.43
C GLY A 116 -8.01 -1.12 11.98
N ASP A 117 -8.85 -0.37 12.69
CA ASP A 117 -8.58 1.01 13.13
C ASP A 117 -7.84 1.13 14.49
N HIS A 118 -7.74 0.03 15.25
CA HIS A 118 -7.04 -0.01 16.55
C HIS A 118 -5.57 -0.45 16.45
N TRP A 119 -5.12 -0.90 15.29
CA TRP A 119 -3.79 -1.45 15.12
C TRP A 119 -2.71 -0.36 15.23
N ARG A 120 -1.61 -0.69 15.91
CA ARG A 120 -0.50 0.22 16.21
C ARG A 120 0.84 -0.51 16.22
N TYR A 121 1.89 0.17 15.78
CA TYR A 121 3.28 -0.28 15.87
C TYR A 121 4.16 0.77 16.52
N VAL A 122 5.06 0.34 17.40
CA VAL A 122 6.06 1.20 18.05
C VAL A 122 7.41 0.86 17.44
N GLU A 123 8.01 1.82 16.73
CA GLU A 123 9.27 1.59 16.05
C GLU A 123 10.44 1.50 17.05
N PRO A 124 11.22 0.41 17.09
CA PRO A 124 12.24 0.19 18.14
C PRO A 124 13.34 1.27 18.23
N ARG A 125 13.65 1.99 17.16
CA ARG A 125 14.75 2.98 17.13
C ARG A 125 14.33 4.40 17.50
N THR A 126 13.08 4.74 17.24
CA THR A 126 12.54 6.09 17.42
C THR A 126 11.54 6.16 18.56
N GLU A 127 11.12 5.00 19.07
CA GLU A 127 10.00 4.80 20.00
C GLU A 127 8.70 5.46 19.52
N THR A 128 8.66 5.85 18.25
CA THR A 128 7.55 6.56 17.66
C THR A 128 6.45 5.56 17.34
N LYS A 129 5.24 5.91 17.77
CA LYS A 129 4.05 5.11 17.52
C LYS A 129 3.42 5.55 16.20
N TYR A 130 3.19 4.58 15.32
CA TYR A 130 2.45 4.75 14.08
C TYR A 130 1.21 3.84 14.09
N GLU A 131 0.15 4.30 13.45
CA GLU A 131 -1.15 3.61 13.38
C GLU A 131 -1.55 3.39 11.91
N ARG A 132 -2.57 2.56 11.68
CA ARG A 132 -3.14 2.31 10.34
C ARG A 132 -2.07 1.94 9.29
N SER A 133 -2.24 2.40 8.06
CA SER A 133 -1.44 2.09 6.89
C SER A 133 0.04 2.43 7.05
N GLU A 134 0.35 3.53 7.73
CA GLU A 134 1.71 3.97 8.00
C GLU A 134 2.40 3.05 9.00
N GLY A 135 1.73 2.71 10.10
CA GLY A 135 2.31 1.78 11.06
C GLY A 135 2.52 0.39 10.47
N ILE A 136 1.62 -0.09 9.62
CA ILE A 136 1.75 -1.39 8.93
C ILE A 136 2.91 -1.35 7.95
N ALA A 137 3.10 -0.25 7.23
CA ALA A 137 4.29 -0.05 6.40
C ALA A 137 5.56 -0.17 7.25
N VAL A 138 5.64 0.53 8.37
CA VAL A 138 6.82 0.42 9.24
C VAL A 138 6.98 -1.01 9.78
N ALA A 139 5.95 -1.65 10.34
CA ALA A 139 6.06 -3.01 10.87
C ALA A 139 6.47 -4.05 9.81
N SER A 140 5.85 -4.00 8.62
CA SER A 140 6.19 -4.90 7.51
C SER A 140 7.63 -4.72 7.02
N LEU A 141 8.16 -3.50 7.06
CA LEU A 141 9.59 -3.27 6.79
C LEU A 141 10.50 -3.95 7.82
N TYR A 142 10.16 -3.91 9.10
CA TYR A 142 10.96 -4.59 10.13
C TYR A 142 10.87 -6.12 9.98
N LEU A 143 9.67 -6.66 9.77
CA LEU A 143 9.49 -8.09 9.45
C LEU A 143 10.33 -8.52 8.24
N PHE A 144 10.33 -7.71 7.19
CA PHE A 144 11.10 -7.95 5.99
C PHE A 144 12.61 -7.96 6.27
N ARG A 145 13.11 -6.98 7.04
CA ARG A 145 14.52 -6.91 7.46
C ARG A 145 14.94 -8.09 8.34
N GLU A 146 14.02 -8.59 9.15
CA GLU A 146 14.21 -9.78 9.99
C GLU A 146 14.16 -11.09 9.17
N GLY A 147 13.89 -11.00 7.87
CA GLY A 147 13.90 -12.16 6.96
C GLY A 147 12.61 -12.96 6.99
N ALA A 148 11.51 -12.42 7.53
CA ALA A 148 10.22 -13.12 7.60
C ALA A 148 9.62 -13.47 6.23
N PHE A 149 10.10 -12.84 5.14
CA PHE A 149 9.59 -13.07 3.78
C PHE A 149 10.43 -14.10 2.99
N ARG A 150 11.43 -14.71 3.63
CA ARG A 150 12.26 -15.74 2.98
C ARG A 150 11.51 -17.05 2.89
N SER A 151 11.63 -17.75 1.77
CA SER A 151 11.24 -19.15 1.63
C SER A 151 12.36 -20.04 2.20
N GLY A 152 12.00 -21.10 2.96
CA GLY A 152 12.96 -22.01 3.59
C GLY A 152 13.32 -21.62 5.04
N GLY A 153 12.91 -22.46 5.99
CA GLY A 153 12.93 -22.18 7.44
C GLY A 153 14.28 -22.16 8.16
N GLU A 154 15.36 -21.67 7.54
CA GLU A 154 16.64 -21.48 8.23
C GLU A 154 17.09 -20.01 8.18
N MET A 155 17.31 -19.43 9.37
CA MET A 155 18.02 -18.16 9.48
C MET A 155 19.48 -18.37 9.04
N ALA A 156 19.76 -18.14 7.76
CA ALA A 156 21.12 -18.18 7.26
C ALA A 156 21.94 -17.05 7.91
N ALA A 157 22.80 -17.43 8.86
CA ALA A 157 23.82 -16.56 9.40
C ALA A 157 24.75 -16.11 8.26
N GLY A 158 24.74 -14.81 7.94
CA GLY A 158 25.81 -14.18 7.17
C GLY A 158 25.68 -14.14 5.65
N ARG A 159 24.54 -14.47 5.05
CA ARG A 159 24.25 -14.07 3.65
C ARG A 159 23.26 -12.91 3.64
N GLY A 160 23.56 -11.88 2.86
CA GLY A 160 22.72 -10.69 2.68
C GLY A 160 21.29 -11.06 2.31
N MET A 161 20.36 -10.11 2.50
CA MET A 161 18.91 -10.27 2.32
C MET A 161 18.54 -10.85 0.94
N CYS A 162 18.60 -12.16 0.72
CA CYS A 162 17.99 -12.79 -0.45
C CYS A 162 16.53 -13.06 -0.16
N VAL A 163 15.66 -12.55 -1.03
CA VAL A 163 14.27 -12.99 -1.12
C VAL A 163 14.26 -13.89 -2.34
N ASP A 164 14.27 -15.20 -2.11
CA ASP A 164 14.32 -16.16 -3.20
C ASP A 164 12.94 -16.17 -3.87
N GLY A 165 12.82 -15.42 -4.96
CA GLY A 165 11.61 -15.27 -5.78
C GLY A 165 11.23 -16.54 -6.58
N GLU A 166 11.48 -17.72 -6.02
CA GLU A 166 10.95 -18.97 -6.55
C GLU A 166 9.49 -19.11 -6.10
N PHE A 167 8.57 -18.74 -7.02
CA PHE A 167 7.14 -19.07 -6.93
C PHE A 167 6.86 -20.45 -7.53
#